data_AF-A0A7Y0QID4-F1
#
_entry.id   AF-A0A7Y0QID4-F1
#
_cell.length_a   1.000
_cell.length_b   1.000
_cell.length_c   1.000
_cell.angle_alpha   90.00
_cell.angle_beta   90.00
_cell.angle_gamma   90.00
#
_symmetry.space_group_name_H-M   'P 1'
#
loop_
_entity.id
_entity.type
_entity.pdbx_description
1 polymer ?
#
loop_
_entity_poly.entity_id
_entity_poly.type
_entity_poly.pdbx_seq_one_letter_code
_entity_poly.pdbx_strand_id
1 'polypeptide(L)'
;MIFRQMVGVLIEGAAHLPSTVSVEVSGEASGEAPVPTGVALADALDRLLPGQELVGLLDGLEPADLHEAAVVEAIAGWERITSWVAARQARMITELARRRELGRLGEFVADEVAAR
;
A
#
# COMPACT_ATOMS: atom_id res chain seq x y z
N MET A 1 11.59 -33.80 -7.00
CA MET A 1 10.17 -33.52 -6.72
C MET A 1 9.91 -32.07 -7.09
N ILE A 2 8.90 -31.80 -7.93
CA ILE A 2 8.54 -30.47 -8.44
C ILE A 2 7.52 -29.87 -7.46
N PHE A 3 7.80 -28.70 -6.88
CA PHE A 3 6.82 -27.94 -6.12
C PHE A 3 6.38 -26.73 -6.95
N ARG A 4 5.17 -26.81 -7.51
CA ARG A 4 4.49 -25.75 -8.26
C ARG A 4 3.45 -25.16 -7.32
N GLN A 5 3.68 -23.95 -6.80
CA GLN A 5 2.62 -23.21 -6.11
C GLN A 5 2.07 -22.13 -7.04
N MET A 6 0.76 -22.21 -7.25
CA MET A 6 -0.04 -21.37 -8.13
C MET A 6 -0.96 -20.58 -7.21
N VAL A 7 -0.65 -19.30 -6.96
CA VAL A 7 -1.55 -18.40 -6.24
C VAL A 7 -2.31 -17.60 -7.28
N GLY A 8 -3.57 -17.96 -7.48
CA GLY A 8 -4.50 -17.22 -8.34
C GLY A 8 -5.31 -16.23 -7.52
N VAL A 9 -5.33 -14.96 -7.93
CA VAL A 9 -6.32 -13.98 -7.47
C VAL A 9 -7.13 -13.54 -8.69
N LEU A 10 -8.42 -13.88 -8.65
CA LEU A 10 -9.42 -13.51 -9.64
C LEU A 10 -9.91 -12.09 -9.33
N ILE A 11 -9.67 -11.12 -10.23
CA ILE A 11 -10.36 -9.83 -10.23
C ILE A 11 -11.15 -9.76 -11.54
N GLU A 12 -12.47 -9.88 -11.45
CA GLU A 12 -13.39 -9.73 -12.58
C GLU A 12 -13.90 -8.29 -12.62
N GLY A 13 -13.67 -7.57 -13.73
CA GLY A 13 -14.16 -6.21 -13.91
C GLY A 13 -13.49 -5.36 -14.99
N ALA A 14 -13.68 -5.75 -16.24
CA ALA A 14 -13.66 -4.94 -17.47
C ALA A 14 -12.43 -4.04 -17.82
N ALA A 15 -11.70 -4.52 -18.84
CA ALA A 15 -11.10 -3.76 -19.95
C ALA A 15 -9.87 -2.86 -19.69
N HIS A 16 -8.66 -3.45 -19.69
CA HIS A 16 -7.59 -3.21 -20.69
C HIS A 16 -6.41 -4.18 -20.41
N LEU A 17 -6.03 -4.97 -21.42
CA LEU A 17 -4.86 -5.87 -21.59
C LEU A 17 -3.90 -6.10 -20.38
N PRO A 18 -3.63 -7.37 -19.97
CA PRO A 18 -2.54 -7.66 -19.05
C PRO A 18 -1.18 -7.58 -19.76
N SER A 19 -0.38 -6.57 -19.41
CA SER A 19 1.06 -6.60 -19.68
C SER A 19 1.73 -7.55 -18.69
N THR A 20 1.83 -8.83 -19.05
CA THR A 20 2.66 -9.79 -18.32
C THR A 20 4.14 -9.43 -18.51
N VAL A 21 4.81 -9.00 -17.43
CA VAL A 21 6.28 -8.95 -17.41
C VAL A 21 6.77 -10.39 -17.30
N SER A 22 7.40 -10.88 -18.37
CA SER A 22 8.09 -12.17 -18.38
C SER A 22 9.52 -11.97 -17.92
N VAL A 23 9.91 -12.63 -16.83
CA VAL A 23 11.30 -12.74 -16.41
C VAL A 23 11.83 -14.07 -16.93
N GLU A 24 12.73 -14.01 -17.91
CA GLU A 24 13.41 -15.18 -18.47
C GLU A 24 14.72 -15.38 -17.70
N VAL A 25 14.73 -16.37 -16.78
CA VAL A 25 15.96 -16.83 -16.11
C VAL A 25 16.50 -18.01 -16.92
N SER A 26 17.53 -17.77 -17.73
CA SER A 26 18.35 -18.84 -18.32
C SER A 26 19.34 -19.38 -17.28
N GLY A 27 19.38 -20.72 -17.16
CA GLY A 27 20.13 -21.51 -16.17
C GLY A 27 21.64 -21.30 -16.18
N GLU A 28 22.39 -21.73 -15.16
CA GLU A 28 22.47 -23.10 -14.63
C GLU A 28 22.61 -23.10 -13.08
N ALA A 29 21.92 -24.01 -12.38
CA ALA A 29 22.26 -24.30 -10.98
C ALA A 29 21.84 -25.72 -10.58
N SER A 30 22.83 -26.62 -10.52
CA SER A 30 22.79 -27.72 -9.57
C SER A 30 23.07 -27.15 -8.17
N GLY A 31 22.09 -27.25 -7.26
CA GLY A 31 22.26 -27.04 -5.82
C GLY A 31 21.77 -25.70 -5.26
N GLU A 32 20.72 -25.77 -4.44
CA GLU A 32 20.11 -24.73 -3.60
C GLU A 32 19.49 -23.52 -4.34
N ALA A 33 18.16 -23.37 -4.25
CA ALA A 33 17.48 -22.17 -4.73
C ALA A 33 18.00 -20.94 -3.98
N PRO A 34 18.27 -19.80 -4.64
CA PRO A 34 18.73 -18.61 -3.95
C PRO A 34 17.62 -18.13 -3.01
N VAL A 35 17.86 -18.26 -1.70
CA VAL A 35 17.11 -17.48 -0.71
C VAL A 35 17.22 -16.03 -1.16
N PRO A 36 16.11 -15.31 -1.41
CA PRO A 36 16.18 -13.90 -1.75
C PRO A 36 16.98 -13.24 -0.63
N THR A 37 18.19 -12.78 -0.94
CA THR A 37 19.07 -12.17 0.05
C THR A 37 18.37 -10.97 0.64
N GLY A 38 18.58 -10.68 1.93
CA GLY A 38 17.88 -9.57 2.61
C GLY A 38 17.98 -8.22 1.88
N VAL A 39 19.01 -8.03 1.04
CA VAL A 39 19.18 -6.89 0.14
C VAL A 39 18.06 -6.79 -0.90
N ALA A 40 17.66 -7.90 -1.53
CA ALA A 40 16.59 -7.89 -2.54
C ALA A 40 15.22 -7.54 -1.94
N LEU A 41 14.96 -7.99 -0.70
CA LEU A 41 13.74 -7.62 0.02
C LEU A 41 13.75 -6.14 0.43
N ALA A 42 14.89 -5.64 0.91
CA ALA A 42 15.06 -4.22 1.23
C ALA A 42 14.79 -3.33 0.00
N ASP A 43 15.38 -3.65 -1.16
CA ASP A 43 15.15 -2.93 -2.41
C ASP A 43 13.68 -2.95 -2.86
N ALA A 44 12.99 -4.08 -2.65
CA ALA A 44 11.57 -4.20 -2.99
C ALA A 44 10.71 -3.30 -2.08
N LEU A 45 10.98 -3.28 -0.77
CA LEU A 45 10.27 -2.46 0.20
C LEU A 45 10.46 -0.97 -0.07
N ASP A 46 11.67 -0.52 -0.38
CA ASP A 46 11.98 0.89 -0.68
C ASP A 46 11.13 1.40 -1.87
N ARG A 47 11.00 0.60 -2.93
CA ARG A 47 10.34 1.03 -4.18
C ARG A 47 8.81 1.10 -4.12
N LEU A 48 8.18 0.40 -3.18
CA LEU A 48 6.71 0.35 -3.12
C LEU A 48 6.13 1.68 -2.65
N LEU A 49 5.10 2.15 -3.37
CA LEU A 49 4.32 3.32 -2.95
C LEU A 49 3.48 2.97 -1.71
N PRO A 50 3.23 3.94 -0.81
CA PRO A 50 2.37 3.69 0.34
C PRO A 50 0.93 3.41 -0.11
N GLY A 51 0.41 2.25 0.27
CA GLY A 51 -0.90 1.76 -0.14
C GLY A 51 -1.15 0.32 0.33
N GLN A 52 -2.23 -0.30 -0.15
CA GLN A 52 -2.65 -1.64 0.29
C GLN A 52 -1.60 -2.73 0.01
N GLU A 53 -0.90 -2.63 -1.12
CA GLU A 53 0.14 -3.57 -1.51
C GLU A 53 1.31 -3.58 -0.52
N LEU A 54 1.80 -2.38 -0.15
CA LEU A 54 2.86 -2.25 0.85
C LEU A 54 2.39 -2.74 2.24
N VAL A 55 1.14 -2.47 2.63
CA VAL A 55 0.59 -3.00 3.89
C VAL A 55 0.57 -4.53 3.87
N GLY A 56 0.06 -5.15 2.81
CA GLY A 56 -0.01 -6.61 2.70
C GLY A 56 1.37 -7.26 2.72
N LEU A 57 2.36 -6.64 2.07
CA LEU A 57 3.74 -7.12 2.13
C LEU A 57 4.32 -7.00 3.54
N LEU A 58 4.18 -5.84 4.20
CA LEU A 58 4.71 -5.60 5.54
C LEU A 58 4.05 -6.48 6.62
N ASP A 59 2.74 -6.69 6.53
CA ASP A 59 1.96 -7.53 7.47
C ASP A 59 2.34 -9.01 7.37
N GLY A 60 2.86 -9.44 6.22
CA GLY A 60 3.34 -10.80 5.99
C GLY A 60 4.78 -11.06 6.44
N LEU A 61 5.51 -10.06 6.96
CA LEU A 61 6.90 -10.23 7.39
C LEU A 61 6.98 -10.68 8.85
N GLU A 62 7.79 -11.71 9.13
CA GLU A 62 8.18 -12.08 10.49
C GLU A 62 9.55 -11.47 10.82
N PRO A 63 9.67 -10.54 11.78
CA PRO A 63 10.93 -9.84 12.07
C PRO A 63 12.11 -10.76 12.41
N ALA A 64 11.85 -11.91 13.03
CA ALA A 64 12.88 -12.89 13.37
C ALA A 64 13.55 -13.51 12.13
N ASP A 65 12.87 -13.50 10.98
CA ASP A 65 13.35 -14.08 9.72
C ASP A 65 14.01 -13.04 8.80
N LEU A 66 13.99 -11.76 9.19
CA LEU A 66 14.52 -10.67 8.38
C LEU A 66 15.99 -10.38 8.65
N HIS A 67 16.72 -10.03 7.58
CA HIS A 67 18.04 -9.45 7.70
C HIS A 67 17.97 -7.98 8.17
N GLU A 68 19.02 -7.47 8.80
CA GLU A 68 19.07 -6.12 9.38
C GLU A 68 18.62 -5.02 8.40
N ALA A 69 19.13 -5.04 7.16
CA ALA A 69 18.72 -4.09 6.13
C ALA A 69 17.22 -4.15 5.81
N ALA A 70 16.63 -5.35 5.76
CA ALA A 70 15.21 -5.53 5.52
C ALA A 70 14.36 -5.07 6.73
N VAL A 71 14.86 -5.21 7.95
CA VAL A 71 14.19 -4.68 9.16
C VAL A 71 14.12 -3.15 9.09
N VAL A 72 15.22 -2.48 8.73
CA VAL A 72 15.25 -1.02 8.58
C VAL A 72 14.24 -0.56 7.52
N GLU A 73 14.21 -1.21 6.36
CA GLU A 73 13.27 -0.86 5.30
C GLU A 73 11.81 -1.20 5.64
N ALA A 74 11.56 -2.25 6.42
CA ALA A 74 10.23 -2.55 6.93
C ALA A 74 9.73 -1.45 7.89
N ILE A 75 10.60 -0.94 8.77
CA ILE A 75 10.28 0.20 9.63
C ILE A 75 9.99 1.44 8.79
N ALA A 76 10.86 1.77 7.83
CA ALA A 76 10.65 2.88 6.92
C ALA A 76 9.35 2.73 6.08
N GLY A 77 9.00 1.50 5.71
CA GLY A 77 7.72 1.15 5.09
C GLY A 77 6.51 1.51 5.98
N TRP A 78 6.51 1.09 7.24
CA TRP A 78 5.44 1.42 8.19
C TRP A 78 5.31 2.93 8.47
N GLU A 79 6.43 3.65 8.53
CA GLU A 79 6.41 5.12 8.66
C GLU A 79 5.78 5.80 7.43
N ARG A 80 6.08 5.32 6.22
CA ARG A 80 5.44 5.77 4.98
C ARG A 80 3.93 5.49 4.99
N ILE A 81 3.51 4.31 5.46
CA ILE A 81 2.07 3.98 5.62
C ILE A 81 1.40 4.91 6.62
N THR A 82 2.01 5.17 7.78
CA THR A 82 1.49 6.09 8.79
C THR A 82 1.29 7.50 8.23
N SER A 83 2.31 8.02 7.55
CA SER A 83 2.24 9.33 6.89
C SER A 83 1.13 9.39 5.83
N TRP A 84 0.96 8.32 5.05
CA TRP A 84 -0.09 8.22 4.04
C TRP A 84 -1.49 8.19 4.64
N VAL A 85 -1.69 7.40 5.71
CA VAL A 85 -2.97 7.35 6.46
C VAL A 85 -3.29 8.72 7.05
N ALA A 86 -2.32 9.37 7.70
CA ALA A 86 -2.49 10.71 8.28
C ALA A 86 -2.89 11.74 7.22
N ALA A 87 -2.22 11.74 6.06
CA ALA A 87 -2.57 12.63 4.95
C ALA A 87 -4.01 12.39 4.44
N ARG A 88 -4.45 11.13 4.40
CA ARG A 88 -5.81 10.79 3.96
C ARG A 88 -6.86 11.17 5.00
N GLN A 89 -6.58 10.97 6.29
CA GLN A 89 -7.42 11.44 7.39
C GLN A 89 -7.55 12.97 7.37
N ALA A 90 -6.45 13.70 7.19
CA ALA A 90 -6.45 15.15 7.10
C ALA A 90 -7.40 15.66 6.00
N ARG A 91 -7.38 15.04 4.81
CA ARG A 91 -8.32 15.39 3.72
C ARG A 91 -9.78 15.19 4.12
N MET A 92 -10.10 14.11 4.83
CA MET A 92 -11.47 13.83 5.29
C MET A 92 -11.91 14.81 6.38
N ILE A 93 -11.00 15.16 7.30
CA ILE A 93 -11.24 16.18 8.33
C ILE A 93 -11.52 17.54 7.68
N THR A 94 -10.71 17.94 6.69
CA THR A 94 -10.92 19.18 5.93
C THR A 94 -12.29 19.20 5.25
N GLU A 95 -12.70 18.11 4.60
CA GLU A 95 -14.02 18.03 3.97
C GLU A 95 -15.15 18.11 4.99
N LEU A 96 -15.03 17.43 6.13
CA LEU A 96 -16.02 17.50 7.20
C LEU A 96 -16.16 18.93 7.75
N ALA A 97 -15.04 19.63 7.97
CA ALA A 97 -15.02 21.02 8.39
C ALA A 97 -15.75 21.92 7.37
N ARG A 98 -15.48 21.73 6.06
CA ARG A 98 -16.15 22.46 4.98
C ARG A 98 -17.66 22.23 4.97
N ARG A 99 -18.12 20.99 5.15
CA ARG A 99 -19.56 20.66 5.22
C ARG A 99 -20.26 21.32 6.41
N ARG A 100 -19.61 21.32 7.58
CA ARG A 100 -20.14 21.96 8.79
C ARG A 100 -20.28 23.47 8.61
N GLU A 101 -19.28 24.10 7.99
CA GLU A 101 -19.32 25.53 7.71
C GLU A 101 -20.47 25.90 6.76
N LEU A 102 -20.65 25.13 5.67
CA LEU A 102 -21.78 25.35 4.76
C LEU A 102 -23.14 25.12 5.43
N GLY A 103 -23.26 24.14 6.32
CA GLY A 103 -24.48 23.91 7.09
C GLY A 103 -24.81 25.09 8.01
N ARG A 104 -23.79 25.60 8.73
CA ARG A 104 -23.90 26.76 9.63
C ARG A 104 -24.28 28.04 8.87
N LEU A 105 -23.69 28.28 7.71
CA LEU A 105 -24.07 29.40 6.84
C LEU A 105 -25.51 29.25 6.34
N GLY A 106 -25.96 28.04 6.01
CA GLY A 106 -27.35 27.78 5.61
C GLY A 106 -28.37 28.08 6.72
N GLU A 107 -28.10 27.68 7.96
CA GLU A 107 -28.92 28.01 9.14
C GLU A 107 -29.01 29.53 9.35
N PHE A 108 -27.85 30.21 9.35
CA PHE A 108 -27.80 31.68 9.48
C PHE A 108 -28.61 32.40 8.40
N VAL A 109 -28.48 31.96 7.13
CA VAL A 109 -29.24 32.55 6.00
C VAL A 109 -30.74 32.31 6.17
N ALA A 110 -31.16 31.14 6.65
CA ALA A 110 -32.56 30.84 6.90
C ALA A 110 -33.14 31.74 8.01
N ASP A 111 -32.41 31.94 9.11
CA ASP A 111 -32.81 32.82 10.21
C ASP A 111 -32.88 34.29 9.77
N GLU A 112 -31.91 34.77 8.99
CA GLU A 112 -31.90 36.14 8.45
C GLU A 112 -33.12 36.41 7.56
N VAL A 113 -33.52 35.44 6.72
CA VAL A 113 -34.70 35.56 5.85
C VAL A 113 -35.99 35.54 6.67
N ALA A 114 -36.10 34.70 7.70
CA ALA A 114 -37.29 34.64 8.56
C ALA A 114 -37.48 35.90 9.43
N ALA A 115 -36.39 36.61 9.73
CA ALA A 115 -36.41 37.85 10.50
C ALA A 115 -36.70 39.11 9.65
N ARG A 116 -36.89 38.98 8.34
CA ARG A 116 -37.09 40.09 7.39
C ARG A 116 -38.51 40.13 6.83
#